data_AF-A0A652YP97-F1
#
_entry.id   AF-A0A652YP97-F1
#
_cell.length_a   1.000
_cell.length_b   1.000
_cell.length_c   1.000
_cell.angle_alpha   90.00
_cell.angle_beta   90.00
_cell.angle_gamma   90.00
#
_symmetry.space_group_name_H-M   'P 1'
#
loop_
_entity.id
_entity.type
_entity.pdbx_description
1 polymer ?
#
loop_
_entity_poly.entity_id
_entity_poly.type
_entity_poly.pdbx_seq_one_letter_code
_entity_poly.pdbx_strand_id
1 'polypeptide(L)'
;MTFADLDGDELWSYLQERSGLPGPRANLALMLEFARGADSDDILQAVESEDEYIRCCGIVGLGFILVRSRDEAVLDSLTEATTSASWRAREGAAMAVQAIGDTDPELLRAIIEQWARSAHPLTLRAAAAGICEPRLLKDKTNTVLAVRVCRDATEWIVSQPADSRRDADTRTLRQALG
;
A
#
# COMPACT_ATOMS: atom_id res chain seq x y z
N MET A 1 26.60 1.61 -2.85
CA MET A 1 26.20 0.27 -2.43
C MET A 1 24.75 0.15 -2.80
N THR A 2 24.46 -0.63 -3.82
CA THR A 2 23.08 -0.99 -4.19
C THR A 2 22.64 -2.20 -3.36
N PHE A 3 21.34 -2.37 -3.13
CA PHE A 3 20.85 -3.52 -2.37
C PHE A 3 21.27 -4.85 -3.01
N ALA A 4 21.38 -4.87 -4.35
CA ALA A 4 21.92 -5.99 -5.13
C ALA A 4 23.40 -6.35 -4.84
N ASP A 5 24.14 -5.51 -4.11
CA ASP A 5 25.53 -5.80 -3.72
C ASP A 5 25.64 -6.46 -2.34
N LEU A 6 24.53 -6.55 -1.57
CA LEU A 6 24.48 -7.21 -0.27
C LEU A 6 24.05 -8.66 -0.46
N ASP A 7 24.64 -9.60 0.29
CA ASP A 7 24.04 -10.92 0.39
C ASP A 7 22.74 -10.87 1.22
N GLY A 8 21.94 -11.95 1.18
CA GLY A 8 20.63 -11.97 1.83
C GLY A 8 20.69 -11.67 3.33
N ASP A 9 21.65 -12.24 4.06
CA ASP A 9 21.75 -12.05 5.51
C ASP A 9 22.20 -10.62 5.86
N GLU A 10 23.13 -10.06 5.07
CA GLU A 10 23.57 -8.67 5.19
C GLU A 10 22.45 -7.68 4.88
N LEU A 11 21.64 -7.96 3.85
CA LEU A 11 20.49 -7.16 3.45
C LEU A 11 19.43 -7.07 4.55
N TRP A 12 19.00 -8.21 5.11
CA TRP A 12 17.98 -8.24 6.14
C TRP A 12 18.44 -7.58 7.43
N SER A 13 19.70 -7.82 7.82
CA SER A 13 20.31 -7.17 8.98
C SER A 13 20.36 -5.65 8.80
N TYR A 14 20.76 -5.17 7.62
CA TYR A 14 20.81 -3.74 7.31
C TYR A 14 19.44 -3.07 7.41
N LEU A 15 18.39 -3.68 6.87
CA LEU A 15 17.03 -3.16 6.96
C LEU A 15 16.53 -3.12 8.41
N GLN A 16 16.77 -4.17 9.18
CA GLN A 16 16.29 -4.28 10.56
C GLN A 16 16.97 -3.23 11.47
N GLU A 17 18.29 -3.11 11.41
CA GLU A 17 19.07 -2.15 12.22
C GLU A 17 18.70 -0.69 11.94
N ARG A 18 18.25 -0.39 10.72
CA ARG A 18 17.90 0.95 10.25
C ARG A 18 16.39 1.20 10.16
N SER A 19 15.59 0.25 10.64
CA SER A 19 14.12 0.27 10.54
C SER A 19 13.46 1.42 11.28
N GLY A 20 14.07 1.86 12.40
CA GLY A 20 13.43 2.75 13.36
C GLY A 20 12.37 2.07 14.24
N LEU A 21 12.17 0.75 14.12
CA LEU A 21 11.29 -0.05 14.96
C LEU A 21 12.05 -0.69 16.14
N PRO A 22 11.40 -0.91 17.31
CA PRO A 22 9.98 -0.69 17.63
C PRO A 22 9.61 0.78 17.98
N GLY A 23 10.41 1.76 17.56
CA GLY A 23 10.11 3.18 17.73
C GLY A 23 8.79 3.64 17.05
N PRO A 24 8.34 4.87 17.35
CA PRO A 24 7.04 5.37 16.89
C PRO A 24 6.98 5.63 15.39
N ARG A 25 8.12 5.66 14.68
CA ARG A 25 8.21 5.94 13.25
C ARG A 25 9.15 4.95 12.58
N ALA A 26 8.63 4.25 11.56
CA ALA A 26 9.45 3.47 10.65
C ALA A 26 10.24 4.39 9.71
N ASN A 27 11.37 3.90 9.21
CA ASN A 27 12.21 4.59 8.24
C ASN A 27 11.61 4.47 6.82
N LEU A 28 10.65 5.33 6.49
CA LEU A 28 9.97 5.29 5.19
C LEU A 28 10.90 5.59 4.01
N ALA A 29 11.97 6.37 4.24
CA ALA A 29 12.96 6.66 3.21
C ALA A 29 13.70 5.38 2.80
N LEU A 30 14.22 4.64 3.77
CA LEU A 30 14.89 3.36 3.52
C LEU A 30 13.93 2.33 2.90
N MET A 31 12.67 2.29 3.34
CA MET A 31 11.65 1.41 2.76
C MET A 31 11.45 1.68 1.25
N LEU A 32 11.38 2.95 0.86
CA LEU A 32 11.28 3.35 -0.55
C LEU A 32 12.58 3.14 -1.32
N GLU A 33 13.74 3.31 -0.70
CA GLU A 33 15.04 2.99 -1.30
C GLU A 33 15.13 1.50 -1.62
N PHE A 34 14.77 0.63 -0.67
CA PHE A 34 14.70 -0.83 -0.88
C PHE A 34 13.75 -1.17 -2.02
N ALA A 35 12.50 -0.70 -1.94
CA ALA A 35 11.47 -0.99 -2.94
C ALA A 35 11.87 -0.59 -4.37
N ARG A 36 12.67 0.47 -4.52
CA ARG A 36 13.19 0.94 -5.82
C ARG A 36 14.41 0.15 -6.30
N GLY A 37 15.27 -0.28 -5.39
CA GLY A 37 16.61 -0.78 -5.71
C GLY A 37 16.81 -2.29 -5.57
N ALA A 38 15.93 -2.99 -4.86
CA ALA A 38 15.97 -4.44 -4.72
C ALA A 38 15.45 -5.15 -5.98
N ASP A 39 15.93 -6.36 -6.20
CA ASP A 39 15.39 -7.20 -7.26
C ASP A 39 14.02 -7.81 -6.87
N SER A 40 13.39 -8.49 -7.82
CA SER A 40 12.05 -9.04 -7.58
C SER A 40 12.08 -10.17 -6.55
N ASP A 41 13.16 -10.95 -6.46
CA ASP A 41 13.24 -12.12 -5.58
C ASP A 41 13.37 -11.65 -4.12
N ASP A 42 14.23 -10.65 -3.87
CA ASP A 42 14.35 -10.00 -2.55
C ASP A 42 13.04 -9.36 -2.10
N ILE A 43 12.32 -8.68 -3.01
CA ILE A 43 11.03 -8.06 -2.69
C ILE A 43 10.01 -9.14 -2.30
N LEU A 44 9.92 -10.24 -3.06
CA LEU A 44 8.99 -11.31 -2.79
C LEU A 44 9.35 -12.05 -1.49
N GLN A 45 10.64 -12.28 -1.22
CA GLN A 45 11.09 -12.82 0.06
C GLN A 45 10.76 -11.88 1.22
N ALA A 46 10.91 -10.57 1.04
CA ALA A 46 10.60 -9.59 2.07
C ALA A 46 9.11 -9.59 2.43
N VAL A 47 8.19 -9.74 1.46
CA VAL A 47 6.73 -9.82 1.71
C VAL A 47 6.36 -10.95 2.68
N GLU A 48 7.08 -12.07 2.63
CA GLU A 48 6.84 -13.23 3.49
C GLU A 48 7.51 -13.13 4.87
N SER A 49 8.24 -12.04 5.13
CA SER A 49 8.99 -11.90 6.38
C SER A 49 8.08 -11.78 7.60
N GLU A 50 8.46 -12.46 8.70
CA GLU A 50 7.82 -12.26 10.01
C GLU A 50 8.16 -10.87 10.60
N ASP A 51 9.31 -10.30 10.24
CA ASP A 51 9.71 -8.95 10.65
C ASP A 51 8.80 -7.91 9.99
N GLU A 52 8.14 -7.10 10.82
CA GLU A 52 7.13 -6.15 10.34
C GLU A 52 7.72 -5.09 9.40
N TYR A 53 8.94 -4.63 9.65
CA TYR A 53 9.56 -3.61 8.81
C TYR A 53 9.97 -4.20 7.45
N ILE A 54 10.61 -5.36 7.45
CA ILE A 54 11.02 -6.05 6.22
C ILE A 54 9.79 -6.40 5.38
N ARG A 55 8.73 -6.93 6.00
CA ARG A 55 7.45 -7.18 5.32
C ARG A 55 6.86 -5.93 4.67
N CYS A 56 6.88 -4.79 5.36
CA CYS A 56 6.43 -3.54 4.76
C CYS A 56 7.31 -3.09 3.59
N CYS A 57 8.63 -3.32 3.65
CA CYS A 57 9.54 -3.06 2.53
C CYS A 57 9.16 -3.89 1.30
N GLY A 58 8.86 -5.19 1.49
CA GLY A 58 8.34 -6.06 0.44
C GLY A 58 7.03 -5.57 -0.14
N ILE A 59 6.03 -5.25 0.71
CA ILE A 59 4.71 -4.79 0.26
C ILE A 59 4.82 -3.52 -0.59
N VAL A 60 5.66 -2.55 -0.19
CA VAL A 60 5.92 -1.35 -0.99
C VAL A 60 6.63 -1.71 -2.30
N GLY A 61 7.57 -2.66 -2.26
CA GLY A 61 8.27 -3.22 -3.42
C GLY A 61 7.35 -3.86 -4.46
N LEU A 62 6.24 -4.49 -4.07
CA LEU A 62 5.26 -5.07 -4.99
C LEU A 62 4.78 -4.05 -6.03
N GLY A 63 4.65 -2.77 -5.65
CA GLY A 63 4.29 -1.71 -6.59
C GLY A 63 5.31 -1.54 -7.73
N PHE A 64 6.59 -1.66 -7.43
CA PHE A 64 7.65 -1.59 -8.44
C PHE A 64 7.73 -2.84 -9.30
N ILE A 65 7.33 -4.00 -8.79
CA ILE A 65 7.15 -5.22 -9.61
C ILE A 65 5.95 -5.04 -10.54
N LEU A 66 4.82 -4.52 -10.06
CA LEU A 66 3.63 -4.32 -10.89
C LEU A 66 3.86 -3.40 -12.08
N VAL A 67 4.60 -2.30 -11.88
CA VAL A 67 4.94 -1.36 -12.96
C VAL A 67 5.69 -2.06 -14.10
N ARG A 68 6.59 -3.01 -13.79
CA ARG A 68 7.42 -3.72 -14.78
C ARG A 68 6.74 -4.96 -15.37
N SER A 69 5.99 -5.73 -14.59
CA SER A 69 5.50 -7.05 -15.00
C SER A 69 4.01 -7.10 -15.37
N ARG A 70 3.17 -6.24 -14.76
CA ARG A 70 1.69 -6.38 -14.79
C ARG A 70 1.20 -7.74 -14.33
N ASP A 71 1.96 -8.39 -13.46
CA ASP A 71 1.63 -9.71 -12.95
C ASP A 71 0.43 -9.64 -11.99
N GLU A 72 -0.65 -10.34 -12.33
CA GLU A 72 -1.87 -10.38 -11.53
C GLU A 72 -1.63 -11.01 -10.16
N ALA A 73 -0.73 -11.99 -10.04
CA ALA A 73 -0.43 -12.61 -8.74
C ALA A 73 0.21 -11.62 -7.76
N VAL A 74 1.02 -10.69 -8.28
CA VAL A 74 1.63 -9.61 -7.49
C VAL A 74 0.55 -8.59 -7.07
N LEU A 75 -0.45 -8.36 -7.92
CA LEU A 75 -1.58 -7.49 -7.61
C LEU A 75 -2.49 -8.12 -6.55
N ASP A 76 -2.70 -9.43 -6.61
CA ASP A 76 -3.43 -10.19 -5.61
C ASP A 76 -2.73 -10.08 -4.24
N SER A 77 -1.41 -10.34 -4.18
CA SER A 77 -0.63 -10.17 -2.94
C SER A 77 -0.69 -8.74 -2.40
N LEU A 78 -0.61 -7.73 -3.26
CA LEU A 78 -0.75 -6.33 -2.84
C LEU A 78 -2.17 -6.02 -2.32
N THR A 79 -3.19 -6.62 -2.94
CA THR A 79 -4.59 -6.47 -2.53
C THR A 79 -4.85 -7.15 -1.18
N GLU A 80 -4.27 -8.33 -0.93
CA GLU A 80 -4.33 -9.03 0.36
C GLU A 80 -3.71 -8.19 1.48
N ALA A 81 -2.62 -7.48 1.21
CA ALA A 81 -2.00 -6.58 2.19
C ALA A 81 -2.96 -5.46 2.66
N THR A 82 -3.96 -5.07 1.87
CA THR A 82 -4.95 -4.03 2.24
C THR A 82 -5.84 -4.45 3.41
N THR A 83 -6.01 -5.75 3.66
CA THR A 83 -6.85 -6.30 4.74
C THR A 83 -6.04 -6.96 5.85
N SER A 84 -4.70 -6.85 5.79
CA SER A 84 -3.81 -7.39 6.82
C SER A 84 -4.17 -6.91 8.23
N ALA A 85 -4.01 -7.78 9.22
CA ALA A 85 -4.17 -7.41 10.63
C ALA A 85 -3.15 -6.32 11.07
N SER A 86 -1.95 -6.31 10.47
CA SER A 86 -0.96 -5.26 10.72
C SER A 86 -1.38 -3.96 10.04
N TRP A 87 -1.57 -2.91 10.84
CA TRP A 87 -1.88 -1.58 10.29
C TRP A 87 -0.73 -1.04 9.43
N ARG A 88 0.52 -1.38 9.72
CA ARG A 88 1.68 -0.97 8.91
C ARG A 88 1.67 -1.63 7.54
N ALA A 89 1.28 -2.91 7.44
CA ALA A 89 1.11 -3.58 6.15
C ALA A 89 0.04 -2.88 5.29
N ARG A 90 -1.07 -2.45 5.91
CA ARG A 90 -2.11 -1.69 5.19
C ARG A 90 -1.62 -0.32 4.72
N GLU A 91 -0.81 0.39 5.51
CA GLU A 91 -0.14 1.61 5.04
C GLU A 91 0.84 1.31 3.91
N GLY A 92 1.60 0.21 4.01
CA GLY A 92 2.51 -0.25 2.95
C GLY A 92 1.78 -0.46 1.62
N ALA A 93 0.59 -1.06 1.65
CA ALA A 93 -0.22 -1.25 0.43
C ALA A 93 -0.65 0.08 -0.20
N ALA A 94 -1.06 1.06 0.63
CA ALA A 94 -1.36 2.40 0.14
C ALA A 94 -0.11 3.08 -0.44
N MET A 95 1.04 2.99 0.25
CA MET A 95 2.32 3.53 -0.22
C MET A 95 2.78 2.92 -1.54
N ALA A 96 2.59 1.61 -1.73
CA ALA A 96 2.91 0.92 -2.98
C ALA A 96 2.13 1.51 -4.15
N VAL A 97 0.81 1.63 -4.01
CA VAL A 97 -0.07 2.23 -5.03
C VAL A 97 0.26 3.70 -5.27
N GLN A 98 0.61 4.46 -4.22
CA GLN A 98 1.06 5.84 -4.38
C GLN A 98 2.39 5.92 -5.15
N ALA A 99 3.31 4.98 -4.96
CA ALA A 99 4.57 4.89 -5.69
C ALA A 99 4.35 4.46 -7.16
N ILE A 100 3.42 3.54 -7.43
CA ILE A 100 2.94 3.24 -8.79
C ILE A 100 2.49 4.54 -9.45
N GLY A 101 1.69 5.36 -8.76
CA GLY A 101 1.18 6.64 -9.28
C GLY A 101 2.24 7.67 -9.67
N ASP A 102 3.45 7.60 -9.10
CA ASP A 102 4.56 8.48 -9.51
C ASP A 102 5.15 8.10 -10.88
N THR A 103 4.96 6.85 -11.31
CA THR A 103 5.63 6.29 -12.49
C THR A 103 4.63 5.91 -13.59
N ASP A 104 3.48 5.38 -13.20
CA ASP A 104 2.41 4.90 -14.06
C ASP A 104 1.03 5.28 -13.49
N PRO A 105 0.55 6.49 -13.82
CA PRO A 105 -0.77 6.97 -13.39
C PRO A 105 -1.93 6.12 -13.92
N GLU A 106 -1.79 5.50 -15.09
CA GLU A 106 -2.82 4.63 -15.67
C GLU A 106 -3.02 3.36 -14.83
N LEU A 107 -1.93 2.70 -14.43
CA LEU A 107 -1.96 1.52 -13.56
C LEU A 107 -2.50 1.86 -12.18
N LEU A 108 -2.05 2.98 -11.60
CA LEU A 108 -2.61 3.51 -10.35
C LEU A 108 -4.14 3.56 -10.45
N ARG A 109 -4.67 4.24 -11.48
CA ARG A 109 -6.12 4.43 -11.62
C ARG A 109 -6.85 3.10 -11.80
N ALA A 110 -6.29 2.15 -12.55
CA ALA A 110 -6.88 0.82 -12.71
C ALA A 110 -6.99 0.08 -11.36
N ILE A 111 -5.92 0.07 -10.55
CA ILE A 111 -5.90 -0.59 -9.23
C ILE A 111 -6.87 0.12 -8.27
N ILE A 112 -6.85 1.45 -8.22
CA ILE A 112 -7.77 2.24 -7.38
C ILE A 112 -9.23 1.95 -7.76
N GLU A 113 -9.55 1.87 -9.05
CA GLU A 113 -10.89 1.53 -9.50
C GLU A 113 -11.31 0.10 -9.14
N GLN A 114 -10.39 -0.86 -9.17
CA GLN A 114 -10.64 -2.22 -8.69
C GLN A 114 -10.92 -2.23 -7.18
N TRP A 115 -10.05 -1.61 -6.39
CA TRP A 115 -10.19 -1.54 -4.94
C TRP A 115 -11.42 -0.78 -4.48
N ALA A 116 -11.81 0.29 -5.19
CA ALA A 116 -13.01 1.08 -4.90
C ALA A 116 -14.33 0.30 -5.10
N ARG A 117 -14.29 -0.84 -5.82
CA ARG A 117 -15.44 -1.76 -5.98
C ARG A 117 -15.45 -2.89 -4.95
N SER A 118 -14.45 -2.95 -4.06
CA SER A 118 -14.36 -3.99 -3.05
C SER A 118 -15.52 -3.90 -2.06
N ALA A 119 -16.00 -5.06 -1.61
CA ALA A 119 -16.94 -5.14 -0.50
C ALA A 119 -16.26 -4.98 0.87
N HIS A 120 -14.91 -5.00 0.93
CA HIS A 120 -14.16 -4.95 2.18
C HIS A 120 -13.78 -3.50 2.56
N PRO A 121 -14.17 -3.01 3.75
CA PRO A 121 -13.92 -1.61 4.16
C PRO A 121 -12.44 -1.24 4.20
N LEU A 122 -11.54 -2.16 4.58
CA LEU A 122 -10.10 -1.89 4.57
C LEU A 122 -9.50 -1.73 3.16
N THR A 123 -10.04 -2.45 2.16
CA THR A 123 -9.63 -2.27 0.76
C THR A 123 -10.15 -0.95 0.19
N LEU A 124 -11.39 -0.55 0.53
CA LEU A 124 -11.91 0.80 0.23
C LEU A 124 -11.04 1.88 0.87
N ARG A 125 -10.55 1.63 2.10
CA ARG A 125 -9.65 2.55 2.81
C ARG A 125 -8.30 2.65 2.11
N ALA A 126 -7.75 1.55 1.61
CA ALA A 126 -6.54 1.56 0.81
C ALA A 126 -6.72 2.34 -0.50
N ALA A 127 -7.87 2.21 -1.18
CA ALA A 127 -8.20 3.02 -2.35
C ALA A 127 -8.22 4.52 -2.01
N ALA A 128 -8.95 4.92 -0.96
CA ALA A 128 -9.03 6.31 -0.54
C ALA A 128 -7.66 6.89 -0.15
N ALA A 129 -6.90 6.18 0.70
CA ALA A 129 -5.57 6.59 1.15
C ALA A 129 -4.56 6.65 -0.01
N GLY A 130 -4.67 5.72 -0.98
CA GLY A 130 -3.81 5.69 -2.16
C GLY A 130 -4.01 6.89 -3.06
N ILE A 131 -5.25 7.15 -3.50
CA ILE A 131 -5.53 8.21 -4.49
C ILE A 131 -5.52 9.62 -3.90
N CYS A 132 -5.81 9.78 -2.60
CA CYS A 132 -5.84 11.07 -1.93
C CYS A 132 -4.46 11.59 -1.50
N GLU A 133 -3.38 10.88 -1.84
CA GLU A 133 -2.01 11.35 -1.60
C GLU A 133 -1.78 12.72 -2.28
N PRO A 134 -1.44 13.79 -1.51
CA PRO A 134 -1.36 15.15 -2.02
C PRO A 134 -0.57 15.33 -3.31
N ARG A 135 0.54 14.60 -3.52
CA ARG A 135 1.32 14.74 -4.77
C ARG A 135 0.58 14.22 -6.01
N LEU A 136 -0.30 13.22 -5.86
CA LEU A 136 -1.07 12.64 -6.97
C LEU A 136 -2.26 13.52 -7.40
N LEU A 137 -2.77 14.35 -6.48
CA LEU A 137 -3.88 15.27 -6.72
C LEU A 137 -3.50 16.49 -7.59
N LYS A 138 -2.24 16.61 -7.99
CA LYS A 138 -1.82 17.60 -9.01
C LYS A 138 -2.37 17.24 -10.39
N ASP A 139 -2.66 15.96 -10.63
CA ASP A 139 -3.32 15.50 -11.84
C ASP A 139 -4.85 15.61 -11.71
N LYS A 140 -5.48 16.20 -12.73
CA LYS A 140 -6.94 16.44 -12.72
C LYS A 140 -7.75 15.15 -12.79
N THR A 141 -7.26 14.14 -13.52
CA THR A 141 -7.92 12.83 -13.63
C THR A 141 -7.89 12.12 -12.28
N ASN A 142 -6.75 12.15 -11.59
CA ASN A 142 -6.61 11.61 -10.24
C ASN A 142 -7.49 12.37 -9.23
N THR A 143 -7.61 13.69 -9.37
CA THR A 143 -8.52 14.49 -8.52
C THR A 143 -9.98 14.06 -8.68
N VAL A 144 -10.45 13.89 -9.93
CA VAL A 144 -11.80 13.42 -10.21
C VAL A 144 -12.02 12.01 -9.65
N LEU A 145 -11.03 11.12 -9.82
CA LEU A 145 -11.07 9.78 -9.26
C LEU A 145 -11.11 9.82 -7.72
N ALA A 146 -10.31 10.65 -7.06
CA ALA A 146 -10.28 10.77 -5.61
C ALA A 146 -11.65 11.19 -5.04
N VAL A 147 -12.27 12.22 -5.63
CA VAL A 147 -13.62 12.66 -5.22
C VAL A 147 -14.65 11.55 -5.39
N ARG A 148 -14.57 10.80 -6.50
CA ARG A 148 -15.45 9.65 -6.75
C ARG A 148 -15.23 8.55 -5.71
N VAL A 149 -13.99 8.16 -5.45
CA VAL A 149 -13.65 7.13 -4.44
C VAL A 149 -14.17 7.54 -3.06
N CYS A 150 -13.95 8.79 -2.64
CA CYS A 150 -14.43 9.26 -1.34
C CYS A 150 -15.96 9.26 -1.23
N ARG A 151 -16.65 9.70 -2.29
CA ARG A 151 -18.12 9.65 -2.36
C ARG A 151 -18.61 8.20 -2.28
N ASP A 152 -18.11 7.32 -3.15
CA ASP A 152 -18.59 5.95 -3.26
C ASP A 152 -18.30 5.16 -1.97
N ALA A 153 -17.15 5.39 -1.32
CA ALA A 153 -16.84 4.82 -0.01
C ALA A 153 -17.76 5.36 1.11
N THR A 154 -18.13 6.63 1.06
CA THR A 154 -19.10 7.23 2.00
C THR A 154 -20.48 6.61 1.81
N GLU A 155 -20.93 6.46 0.56
CA GLU A 155 -22.19 5.80 0.22
C GLU A 155 -22.20 4.33 0.67
N TRP A 156 -21.06 3.62 0.54
CA TRP A 156 -20.89 2.27 1.05
C TRP A 156 -21.09 2.20 2.58
N ILE A 157 -20.51 3.13 3.36
CA ILE A 157 -20.72 3.17 4.82
C ILE A 157 -22.21 3.40 5.14
N VAL A 158 -22.87 4.30 4.42
CA VAL A 158 -24.29 4.63 4.63
C VAL A 158 -25.21 3.45 4.28
N SER A 159 -24.82 2.59 3.33
CA SER A 159 -25.60 1.42 2.96
C SER A 159 -25.47 0.25 3.95
N GLN A 160 -24.44 0.24 4.80
CA GLN A 160 -24.26 -0.83 5.79
C GLN A 160 -25.33 -0.80 6.90
N PRO A 161 -25.65 -1.94 7.52
CA PRO A 161 -26.46 -2.00 8.75
C PRO A 161 -25.88 -1.11 9.85
N ALA A 162 -26.73 -0.54 10.71
CA ALA A 162 -26.32 0.43 11.74
C ALA A 162 -25.25 -0.12 12.70
N ASP A 163 -25.30 -1.43 13.02
CA ASP A 163 -24.32 -2.07 13.89
C ASP A 163 -22.97 -2.26 13.18
N SER A 164 -22.97 -2.70 11.91
CA SER A 164 -21.76 -2.87 11.11
C SER A 164 -21.01 -1.56 10.82
N ARG A 165 -21.69 -0.41 10.91
CA ARG A 165 -21.06 0.92 10.82
C ARG A 165 -20.12 1.22 11.98
N ARG A 166 -20.25 0.49 13.10
CA ARG A 166 -19.41 0.65 14.31
C ARG A 166 -18.24 -0.33 14.36
N ASP A 167 -18.18 -1.29 13.45
CA ASP A 167 -17.08 -2.26 13.35
C ASP A 167 -15.75 -1.56 13.18
N ALA A 168 -14.68 -2.19 13.69
CA ALA A 168 -13.34 -1.59 13.72
C ALA A 168 -12.85 -1.18 12.32
N ASP A 169 -13.11 -2.01 11.32
CA ASP A 169 -12.67 -1.77 9.95
C ASP A 169 -13.48 -0.66 9.27
N THR A 170 -14.79 -0.63 9.47
CA THR A 170 -15.64 0.46 8.98
C THR A 170 -15.27 1.80 9.63
N ARG A 171 -14.93 1.80 10.92
CA ARG A 171 -14.38 2.98 11.61
C ARG A 171 -13.05 3.42 11.01
N THR A 172 -12.19 2.47 10.65
CA THR A 172 -10.90 2.71 10.01
C THR A 172 -11.07 3.34 8.63
N LEU A 173 -12.03 2.86 7.82
CA LEU A 173 -12.39 3.50 6.55
C LEU A 173 -12.89 4.93 6.77
N ARG A 174 -13.80 5.14 7.72
CA ARG A 174 -14.34 6.47 8.01
C ARG A 174 -13.25 7.47 8.40
N GLN A 175 -12.25 7.06 9.20
CA GLN A 175 -11.13 7.92 9.56
C GLN A 175 -10.29 8.35 8.36
N ALA A 176 -10.16 7.50 7.33
CA ALA A 176 -9.43 7.85 6.11
C ALA A 176 -10.18 8.86 5.23
N LEU A 177 -11.49 9.06 5.44
CA LEU A 177 -12.33 9.97 4.66
C LEU A 177 -12.43 11.38 5.25
N GLY A 178 -11.96 11.60 6.48
CA GLY A 178 -12.06 12.87 7.22
C GLY A 178 -13.04 12.84 8.38
#